data_AF-A0A1B6EJH1-F1
#
_entry.id   AF-A0A1B6EJH1-F1
#
_cell.length_a   1.000
_cell.length_b   1.000
_cell.length_c   1.000
_cell.angle_alpha   90.00
_cell.angle_beta   90.00
_cell.angle_gamma   90.00
#
_symmetry.space_group_name_H-M   'P 1'
#
loop_
_entity.id
_entity.type
_entity.pdbx_description
1 polymer ?
#
loop_
_entity_poly.entity_id
_entity_poly.type
_entity_poly.pdbx_seq_one_letter_code
_entity_poly.pdbx_strand_id
1 'polypeptide(L)'
;TGVLVALDKIPRKIEALKALCESMQADCVRAYAFDSIRAVSVSAPATGSDWSPPFAPDMFDHVLLDAPCSALGQRPQIGCKITSKQITSHPKLQRKLFKTAVQLVRPGGSLVYSTCSLTSEENEDIVSWALGSFPQLELVPAVPLVGKPGIAQSSLCEADCQKVQRFGPPLG
;
A
#
# COMPACT_ATOMS: atom_id res chain seq x y z
N THR A 1 -9.10 -21.17 -7.74
CA THR A 1 -9.94 -20.25 -6.93
C THR A 1 -9.09 -19.73 -5.79
N GLY A 2 -9.11 -18.43 -5.51
CA GLY A 2 -8.30 -17.78 -4.47
C GLY A 2 -9.16 -16.95 -3.52
N VAL A 3 -8.53 -16.33 -2.52
CA VAL A 3 -9.19 -15.46 -1.54
C VAL A 3 -8.55 -14.07 -1.58
N LEU A 4 -9.37 -13.02 -1.53
CA LEU A 4 -8.94 -11.63 -1.40
C LEU A 4 -9.38 -11.11 -0.04
N VAL A 5 -8.43 -10.74 0.80
CA VAL A 5 -8.71 -10.13 2.11
C VAL A 5 -8.56 -8.62 2.01
N ALA A 6 -9.59 -7.88 2.42
CA ALA A 6 -9.61 -6.42 2.41
C ALA A 6 -9.74 -5.87 3.83
N LEU A 7 -8.85 -4.95 4.20
CA LEU A 7 -8.87 -4.26 5.49
C LEU A 7 -9.02 -2.75 5.29
N ASP A 8 -9.91 -2.13 6.05
CA ASP A 8 -9.97 -0.68 6.22
C ASP A 8 -10.33 -0.40 7.68
N LYS A 9 -9.79 0.66 8.25
CA LYS A 9 -10.07 1.04 9.64
C LYS A 9 -11.51 1.57 9.83
N ILE A 10 -12.16 2.04 8.76
CA ILE A 10 -13.44 2.72 8.79
C ILE A 10 -14.57 1.73 8.47
N PRO A 11 -15.45 1.39 9.43
CA PRO A 11 -16.51 0.38 9.22
C PRO A 11 -17.42 0.67 8.02
N ARG A 12 -17.83 1.93 7.83
CA ARG A 12 -18.70 2.33 6.71
C ARG A 12 -18.09 2.04 5.33
N LYS A 13 -16.77 2.13 5.19
CA LYS A 13 -16.10 1.77 3.92
C LYS A 13 -16.16 0.28 3.66
N ILE A 14 -16.05 -0.53 4.72
CA ILE A 14 -16.18 -2.00 4.62
C ILE A 14 -17.62 -2.40 4.30
N GLU A 15 -18.61 -1.74 4.87
CA GLU A 15 -20.02 -1.94 4.51
C GLU A 15 -20.26 -1.63 3.01
N ALA A 16 -19.74 -0.50 2.52
CA ALA A 16 -19.82 -0.15 1.11
C ALA A 16 -19.11 -1.17 0.20
N LEU A 17 -17.92 -1.65 0.61
CA LEU A 17 -17.18 -2.68 -0.12
C LEU A 17 -17.96 -3.99 -0.18
N LYS A 18 -18.58 -4.42 0.93
CA LYS A 18 -19.40 -5.63 0.97
C LYS A 18 -20.61 -5.54 0.04
N ALA A 19 -21.34 -4.41 0.06
CA ALA A 19 -22.46 -4.18 -0.85
C ALA A 19 -22.03 -4.17 -2.33
N LEU A 20 -20.83 -3.65 -2.65
CA LEU A 20 -20.27 -3.73 -3.99
C LEU A 20 -19.90 -5.16 -4.38
N CYS A 21 -19.31 -5.94 -3.46
CA CYS A 21 -18.98 -7.35 -3.72
C CYS A 21 -20.24 -8.18 -3.99
N GLU A 22 -21.32 -7.93 -3.23
CA GLU A 22 -22.62 -8.57 -3.44
C GLU A 22 -23.21 -8.22 -4.82
N SER A 23 -23.19 -6.95 -5.21
CA SER A 23 -23.71 -6.53 -6.52
C SER A 23 -22.89 -7.08 -7.70
N MET A 24 -21.59 -7.30 -7.50
CA MET A 24 -20.68 -7.88 -8.48
C MET A 24 -20.58 -9.42 -8.40
N GLN A 25 -21.29 -10.08 -7.48
CA GLN A 25 -21.20 -11.53 -7.24
C GLN A 25 -19.76 -12.00 -6.97
N ALA A 26 -18.99 -11.19 -6.24
CA ALA A 26 -17.59 -11.46 -5.92
C ALA A 26 -17.43 -12.28 -4.63
N ASP A 27 -17.56 -13.61 -4.74
CA ASP A 27 -17.57 -14.52 -3.58
C ASP A 27 -16.21 -14.76 -2.93
N CYS A 28 -15.12 -14.33 -3.57
CA CYS A 28 -13.75 -14.52 -3.09
C CYS A 28 -13.27 -13.44 -2.10
N VAL A 29 -14.04 -12.37 -1.90
CA VAL A 29 -13.64 -11.24 -1.06
C VAL A 29 -14.05 -11.45 0.40
N ARG A 30 -13.13 -11.19 1.33
CA ARG A 30 -13.35 -11.19 2.79
C ARG A 30 -12.92 -9.83 3.34
N ALA A 31 -13.90 -9.02 3.73
CA ALA A 31 -13.67 -7.62 4.11
C ALA A 31 -13.91 -7.37 5.61
N TYR A 32 -12.95 -6.75 6.30
CA TYR A 32 -12.98 -6.52 7.74
C TYR A 32 -12.65 -5.07 8.11
N ALA A 33 -13.43 -4.53 9.05
CA ALA A 33 -13.12 -3.25 9.68
C ALA A 33 -12.05 -3.48 10.75
N PHE A 34 -10.79 -3.20 10.43
CA PHE A 34 -9.66 -3.55 11.29
C PHE A 34 -8.51 -2.54 11.15
N ASP A 35 -7.76 -2.31 12.22
CA ASP A 35 -6.56 -1.46 12.17
C ASP A 35 -5.41 -2.24 11.53
N SER A 36 -5.11 -1.95 10.27
CA SER A 36 -4.09 -2.66 9.50
C SER A 36 -2.71 -2.61 10.13
N ILE A 37 -2.39 -1.63 10.98
CA ILE A 37 -1.11 -1.59 11.72
C ILE A 37 -0.98 -2.80 12.67
N ARG A 38 -2.10 -3.34 13.14
CA ARG A 38 -2.18 -4.46 14.09
C ARG A 38 -2.54 -5.79 13.42
N ALA A 39 -2.47 -5.87 12.09
CA ALA A 39 -2.94 -7.02 11.33
C ALA A 39 -2.05 -8.27 11.44
N VAL A 40 -0.90 -8.19 12.14
CA VAL A 40 0.01 -9.32 12.34
C VAL A 40 -0.03 -9.76 13.81
N SER A 41 -0.19 -11.06 14.04
CA SER A 41 -0.06 -11.69 15.36
C SER A 41 0.65 -13.03 15.24
N VAL A 42 1.71 -13.24 16.03
CA VAL A 42 2.43 -14.53 16.09
C VAL A 42 1.63 -15.66 16.72
N SER A 43 0.55 -15.34 17.44
CA SER A 43 -0.37 -16.33 17.99
C SER A 43 -1.55 -16.64 17.06
N ALA A 44 -1.68 -15.93 15.93
CA ALA A 44 -2.74 -16.23 14.97
C ALA A 44 -2.46 -17.59 14.29
N PRO A 45 -3.51 -18.37 13.99
CA PRO A 45 -3.35 -19.64 13.30
C PRO A 45 -2.80 -19.41 11.89
N ALA A 46 -1.74 -20.13 11.51
CA ALA A 46 -1.19 -20.11 10.15
C ALA A 46 -2.17 -20.69 9.11
N THR A 47 -3.14 -21.47 9.56
CA THR A 47 -4.17 -22.09 8.74
C THR A 47 -5.52 -21.97 9.46
N GLY A 48 -6.38 -21.07 9.00
CA GLY A 48 -7.75 -20.89 9.48
C GLY A 48 -8.68 -20.63 8.29
N SER A 49 -9.85 -21.27 8.26
CA SER A 49 -10.77 -21.22 7.12
C SER A 49 -11.46 -19.87 6.94
N ASP A 50 -11.43 -19.02 7.96
CA ASP A 50 -12.25 -17.81 8.07
C ASP A 50 -11.54 -16.54 7.59
N TRP A 51 -10.23 -16.57 7.33
CA TRP A 51 -9.43 -15.44 6.83
C TRP A 51 -9.68 -14.13 7.60
N SER A 52 -9.86 -14.23 8.91
CA SER A 52 -10.14 -13.07 9.77
C SER A 52 -8.85 -12.52 10.41
N PRO A 53 -8.72 -11.18 10.57
CA PRO A 53 -7.56 -10.57 11.23
C PRO A 53 -7.59 -10.74 12.76
N PRO A 54 -6.44 -10.75 13.45
CA PRO A 54 -5.09 -10.63 12.90
C PRO A 54 -4.55 -11.93 12.29
N PHE A 55 -3.56 -11.81 11.41
CA PHE A 55 -2.99 -12.90 10.63
C PHE A 55 -1.61 -13.33 11.15
N ALA A 56 -1.24 -14.57 10.88
CA ALA A 56 0.13 -15.03 11.09
C ALA A 56 1.10 -14.31 10.12
N PRO A 57 2.39 -14.19 10.46
CA PRO A 57 3.40 -13.73 9.51
C PRO A 57 3.46 -14.62 8.25
N ASP A 58 3.91 -14.06 7.14
CA ASP A 58 4.17 -14.78 5.87
C ASP A 58 2.94 -15.54 5.31
N MET A 59 1.73 -15.06 5.59
CA MET A 59 0.48 -15.74 5.25
C MET A 59 -0.04 -15.45 3.83
N PHE A 60 0.41 -14.36 3.19
CA PHE A 60 -0.12 -13.90 1.91
C PHE A 60 0.88 -14.04 0.76
N ASP A 61 0.43 -14.57 -0.37
CA ASP A 61 1.20 -14.60 -1.62
C ASP A 61 1.52 -13.18 -2.13
N HIS A 62 0.53 -12.30 -2.04
CA HIS A 62 0.61 -10.94 -2.55
C HIS A 62 -0.05 -9.97 -1.57
N VAL A 63 0.56 -8.80 -1.39
CA VAL A 63 0.02 -7.72 -0.55
C VAL A 63 -0.03 -6.43 -1.36
N LEU A 64 -1.19 -5.79 -1.39
CA LEU A 64 -1.36 -4.45 -1.93
C LEU A 64 -1.52 -3.47 -0.77
N LEU A 65 -0.58 -2.53 -0.66
CA LEU A 65 -0.67 -1.39 0.24
C LEU A 65 -1.00 -0.14 -0.57
N ASP A 66 -2.30 0.11 -0.75
CA ASP A 66 -2.80 1.40 -1.20
C ASP A 66 -2.89 2.35 0.00
N ALA A 67 -1.84 3.14 0.18
CA ALA A 67 -1.63 3.82 1.45
C ALA A 67 -2.40 5.15 1.54
N PRO A 68 -2.94 5.49 2.72
CA PRO A 68 -3.49 6.83 2.94
C PRO A 68 -2.38 7.87 2.73
N CYS A 69 -2.68 8.88 1.90
CA CYS A 69 -1.73 9.87 1.46
C CYS A 69 -2.36 11.27 1.37
N SER A 70 -1.56 12.27 1.04
CA SER A 70 -2.00 13.66 0.89
C SER A 70 -3.00 13.89 -0.24
N ALA A 71 -3.13 12.94 -1.18
CA ALA A 71 -4.01 13.02 -2.35
C ALA A 71 -3.78 14.26 -3.24
N LEU A 72 -2.57 14.84 -3.22
CA LEU A 72 -2.21 16.01 -4.04
C LEU A 72 -2.22 15.73 -5.55
N GLY A 73 -2.24 14.45 -5.95
CA GLY A 73 -2.35 14.03 -7.34
C GLY A 73 -3.78 13.87 -7.85
N GLN A 74 -4.81 13.97 -7.00
CA GLN A 74 -6.21 13.80 -7.44
C GLN A 74 -6.62 14.92 -8.41
N ARG A 75 -7.37 14.58 -9.46
CA ARG A 75 -7.84 15.52 -10.49
C ARG A 75 -9.30 15.24 -10.87
N PRO A 76 -10.14 16.27 -11.11
CA PRO A 76 -9.85 17.69 -10.90
C PRO A 76 -9.80 18.05 -9.41
N GLN A 77 -8.85 18.90 -9.00
CA GLN A 77 -8.75 19.37 -7.62
C GLN A 77 -9.16 20.85 -7.57
N ILE A 78 -10.38 21.10 -7.11
CA ILE A 78 -10.95 22.47 -7.03
C ILE A 78 -10.46 23.19 -5.76
N GLY A 79 -10.03 22.45 -4.74
CA GLY A 79 -9.42 23.01 -3.53
C GLY A 79 -8.65 21.97 -2.74
N CYS A 80 -7.55 22.39 -2.11
CA CYS A 80 -6.74 21.55 -1.25
C CYS A 80 -6.93 21.95 0.21
N LYS A 81 -7.49 21.06 1.03
CA LYS A 81 -7.70 21.28 2.48
C LYS A 81 -6.61 20.67 3.35
N ILE A 82 -5.49 20.22 2.74
CA ILE A 82 -4.44 19.56 3.49
C ILE A 82 -3.64 20.56 4.31
N THR A 83 -3.34 20.19 5.55
CA THR A 83 -2.48 20.97 6.44
C THR A 83 -1.03 20.49 6.34
N SER A 84 -0.07 21.37 6.64
CA SER A 84 1.36 21.00 6.74
C SER A 84 1.60 19.85 7.74
N LYS A 85 0.81 19.79 8.81
CA LYS A 85 0.82 18.69 9.79
C LYS A 85 0.37 17.36 9.18
N GLN A 86 -0.58 17.38 8.25
CA GLN A 86 -1.02 16.17 7.55
C GLN A 86 0.05 15.69 6.56
N ILE A 87 0.63 16.60 5.76
CA ILE A 87 1.73 16.30 4.84
C ILE A 87 2.88 15.57 5.57
N THR A 88 3.25 16.04 6.75
CA THR A 88 4.35 15.44 7.54
C THR A 88 3.98 14.18 8.32
N SER A 89 2.68 13.88 8.49
CA SER A 89 2.23 12.72 9.26
C SER A 89 1.92 11.49 8.40
N HIS A 90 1.54 11.67 7.13
CA HIS A 90 1.27 10.54 6.22
C HIS A 90 2.49 9.62 6.03
N PRO A 91 3.72 10.11 5.77
CA PRO A 91 4.89 9.23 5.65
C PRO A 91 5.11 8.34 6.88
N LYS A 92 4.86 8.88 8.08
CA LYS A 92 5.00 8.11 9.34
C LYS A 92 3.96 6.99 9.45
N LEU A 93 2.74 7.24 9.00
CA LEU A 93 1.68 6.23 8.96
C LEU A 93 1.96 5.18 7.88
N GLN A 94 2.37 5.62 6.69
CA GLN A 94 2.75 4.77 5.56
C GLN A 94 3.85 3.78 5.96
N ARG A 95 4.92 4.24 6.63
CA ARG A 95 5.99 3.36 7.14
C ARG A 95 5.48 2.29 8.12
N LYS A 96 4.52 2.64 8.99
CA LYS A 96 3.91 1.65 9.92
C LYS A 96 3.12 0.59 9.17
N LEU A 97 2.30 1.00 8.20
CA LEU A 97 1.52 0.09 7.37
C LEU A 97 2.41 -0.78 6.49
N PHE A 98 3.48 -0.20 5.93
CA PHE A 98 4.47 -0.90 5.12
C PHE A 98 5.16 -2.00 5.93
N LYS A 99 5.56 -1.71 7.17
CA LYS A 99 6.14 -2.73 8.07
C LYS A 99 5.20 -3.90 8.28
N THR A 100 3.91 -3.65 8.50
CA THR A 100 2.91 -4.71 8.60
C THR A 100 2.79 -5.48 7.29
N ALA A 101 2.76 -4.80 6.15
CA ALA A 101 2.66 -5.42 4.83
C ALA A 101 3.83 -6.37 4.54
N VAL A 102 5.06 -5.96 4.90
CA VAL A 102 6.27 -6.79 4.78
C VAL A 102 6.21 -8.04 5.67
N GLN A 103 5.59 -7.95 6.85
CA GLN A 103 5.42 -9.12 7.73
C GLN A 103 4.34 -10.09 7.26
N LEU A 104 3.39 -9.63 6.43
CA LEU A 104 2.28 -10.43 5.94
C LEU A 104 2.60 -11.15 4.63
N VAL A 105 3.45 -10.57 3.78
CA VAL A 105 3.85 -11.19 2.51
C VAL A 105 4.85 -12.30 2.75
N ARG A 106 4.59 -13.48 2.18
CA ARG A 106 5.48 -14.64 2.32
C ARG A 106 6.80 -14.44 1.55
N PRO A 107 7.87 -15.17 1.90
CA PRO A 107 9.06 -15.27 1.06
C PRO A 107 8.72 -15.70 -0.37
N GLY A 108 9.24 -14.96 -1.35
CA GLY A 108 8.92 -15.15 -2.78
C GLY A 108 7.56 -14.58 -3.22
N GLY A 109 6.81 -13.94 -2.31
CA GLY A 109 5.60 -13.18 -2.63
C GLY A 109 5.92 -11.76 -3.13
N SER A 110 4.88 -10.97 -3.41
CA SER A 110 5.05 -9.59 -3.89
C SER A 110 4.28 -8.57 -3.06
N LEU A 111 4.93 -7.44 -2.77
CA LEU A 111 4.32 -6.28 -2.13
C LEU A 111 4.26 -5.11 -3.13
N VAL A 112 3.06 -4.60 -3.38
CA VAL A 112 2.85 -3.37 -4.15
C VAL A 112 2.52 -2.23 -3.19
N TYR A 113 3.28 -1.15 -3.26
CA TYR A 113 3.00 0.10 -2.57
C TYR A 113 2.53 1.15 -3.58
N SER A 114 1.38 1.76 -3.34
CA SER A 114 0.83 2.81 -4.19
C SER A 114 0.30 3.98 -3.38
N THR A 115 0.40 5.18 -3.96
CA THR A 115 -0.26 6.38 -3.45
C THR A 115 -0.86 7.17 -4.61
N CYS A 116 -1.74 8.13 -4.29
CA CYS A 116 -2.17 9.18 -5.22
C CYS A 116 -1.56 10.55 -4.87
N SER A 117 -0.38 10.56 -4.24
CA SER A 117 0.37 11.76 -3.91
C SER A 117 1.42 12.08 -4.97
N LEU A 118 1.75 13.38 -5.11
CA LEU A 118 2.84 13.87 -5.96
C LEU A 118 4.13 14.16 -5.20
N THR A 119 4.14 14.05 -3.86
CA THR A 119 5.31 14.34 -3.02
C THR A 119 6.36 13.24 -3.14
N SER A 120 7.64 13.55 -2.93
CA SER A 120 8.69 12.53 -2.86
C SER A 120 8.68 11.82 -1.50
N GLU A 121 8.28 12.54 -0.45
CA GLU A 121 8.25 12.07 0.94
C GLU A 121 7.28 10.91 1.16
N GLU A 122 6.22 10.82 0.35
CA GLU A 122 5.23 9.74 0.37
C GLU A 122 5.50 8.67 -0.69
N ASN A 123 6.49 8.86 -1.56
CA ASN A 123 6.78 7.98 -2.69
C ASN A 123 8.23 7.48 -2.64
N GLU A 124 9.16 8.12 -3.35
CA GLU A 124 10.55 7.66 -3.45
C GLU A 124 11.23 7.53 -2.10
N ASP A 125 10.94 8.44 -1.15
CA ASP A 125 11.54 8.39 0.18
C ASP A 125 10.98 7.25 1.04
N ILE A 126 9.78 6.75 0.74
CA ILE A 126 9.26 5.52 1.32
C ILE A 126 9.95 4.31 0.70
N VAL A 127 10.15 4.29 -0.62
CA VAL A 127 10.84 3.20 -1.33
C VAL A 127 12.30 3.09 -0.86
N SER A 128 13.04 4.20 -0.85
CA SER A 128 14.43 4.25 -0.38
C SER A 128 14.53 3.80 1.09
N TRP A 129 13.64 4.29 1.96
CA TRP A 129 13.56 3.84 3.34
C TRP A 129 13.27 2.33 3.46
N ALA A 130 12.35 1.79 2.65
CA ALA A 130 11.99 0.39 2.69
C ALA A 130 13.16 -0.52 2.29
N LEU A 131 13.87 -0.17 1.21
CA LEU A 131 15.07 -0.92 0.76
C LEU A 131 16.20 -0.88 1.78
N GLY A 132 16.38 0.23 2.50
CA GLY A 132 17.34 0.32 3.60
C GLY A 132 16.91 -0.39 4.89
N SER A 133 15.60 -0.54 5.13
CA SER A 133 15.05 -1.10 6.38
C SER A 133 14.73 -2.59 6.31
N PHE A 134 14.52 -3.13 5.11
CA PHE A 134 14.12 -4.50 4.88
C PHE A 134 15.05 -5.15 3.83
N PRO A 135 16.20 -5.68 4.24
CA PRO A 135 17.18 -6.29 3.33
C PRO A 135 16.63 -7.47 2.51
N GLN A 136 15.52 -8.07 2.96
CA GLN A 136 14.84 -9.14 2.25
C GLN A 136 13.98 -8.67 1.07
N LEU A 137 13.78 -7.36 0.91
CA LEU A 137 13.04 -6.81 -0.23
C LEU A 137 13.97 -6.51 -1.39
N GLU A 138 13.50 -6.82 -2.59
CA GLU A 138 14.13 -6.44 -3.85
C GLU A 138 13.15 -5.59 -4.65
N LEU A 139 13.60 -4.43 -5.12
CA LEU A 139 12.80 -3.59 -6.03
C LEU A 139 12.88 -4.17 -7.45
N VAL A 140 11.72 -4.54 -7.97
CA VAL A 140 11.54 -5.04 -9.34
C VAL A 140 10.80 -4.02 -10.21
N PRO A 141 11.02 -3.99 -11.53
CA PRO A 141 10.27 -3.12 -12.44
C PRO A 141 8.76 -3.39 -12.38
N ALA A 142 7.97 -2.34 -12.17
CA ALA A 142 6.52 -2.43 -12.30
C ALA A 142 6.15 -2.49 -13.79
N VAL A 143 5.71 -3.66 -14.28
CA VAL A 143 5.30 -3.85 -15.68
C VAL A 143 3.77 -4.02 -15.80
N PRO A 144 3.12 -3.51 -16.87
CA PRO A 144 3.70 -2.76 -18.00
C PRO A 144 4.15 -1.35 -17.60
N LEU A 145 5.22 -0.85 -18.24
CA LEU A 145 5.73 0.50 -18.04
C LEU A 145 4.88 1.49 -18.83
N VAL A 146 4.02 2.23 -18.12
CA VAL A 146 3.12 3.24 -18.70
C VAL A 146 3.43 4.63 -18.12
N GLY A 147 3.79 4.69 -16.84
CA GLY A 147 4.17 5.91 -16.14
C GLY A 147 5.61 6.34 -16.43
N LYS A 148 5.96 7.53 -15.94
CA LYS A 148 7.34 8.03 -15.96
C LYS A 148 8.16 7.39 -14.85
N PRO A 149 9.50 7.35 -14.95
CA PRO A 149 10.38 6.98 -13.84
C PRO A 149 10.16 7.85 -12.59
N GLY A 150 10.69 7.38 -11.46
CA GLY A 150 10.79 8.12 -10.21
C GLY A 150 11.59 9.43 -10.34
N ILE A 151 11.46 10.29 -9.35
CA ILE A 151 12.14 11.59 -9.31
C ILE A 151 13.64 11.36 -9.03
N ALA A 152 14.51 11.72 -9.98
CA ALA A 152 15.95 11.51 -9.89
C ALA A 152 16.65 12.26 -8.73
N GLN A 153 16.05 13.34 -8.24
CA GLN A 153 16.56 14.16 -7.12
C GLN A 153 16.04 13.71 -5.75
N SER A 154 15.36 12.56 -5.69
CA SER A 154 14.89 11.97 -4.43
C SER A 154 15.99 11.17 -3.74
N SER A 155 15.67 10.56 -2.59
CA SER A 155 16.56 9.64 -1.90
C SER A 155 16.76 8.27 -2.59
N LEU A 156 16.10 8.04 -3.73
CA LEU A 156 16.19 6.80 -4.51
C LEU A 156 17.22 6.94 -5.64
N CYS A 157 18.08 5.92 -5.82
CA CYS A 157 19.11 5.97 -6.85
C CYS A 157 18.51 5.92 -8.26
N GLU A 158 19.25 6.43 -9.26
CA GLU A 158 18.75 6.54 -10.64
C GLU A 158 18.31 5.20 -11.24
N ALA A 159 19.05 4.12 -10.96
CA ALA A 159 18.71 2.77 -11.44
C ALA A 159 17.38 2.27 -10.85
N ASP A 160 17.09 2.57 -9.59
CA ASP A 160 15.83 2.19 -8.94
C ASP A 160 14.68 3.12 -9.32
N CYS A 161 14.94 4.38 -9.62
CA CYS A 161 13.94 5.30 -10.20
C CYS A 161 13.36 4.76 -11.52
N GLN A 162 14.12 4.00 -12.32
CA GLN A 162 13.61 3.37 -13.55
C GLN A 162 12.65 2.21 -13.29
N LYS A 163 12.61 1.67 -12.07
CA LYS A 163 11.77 0.51 -11.71
C LYS A 163 10.39 0.91 -11.17
N VAL A 164 10.24 2.17 -10.74
CA VAL A 164 8.98 2.71 -10.22
C VAL A 164 8.24 3.49 -11.29
N GLN A 165 6.92 3.66 -11.11
CA GLN A 165 6.08 4.40 -12.04
C GLN A 165 5.38 5.58 -11.36
N ARG A 166 5.56 6.77 -11.93
CA ARG A 166 4.84 7.99 -11.54
C ARG A 166 3.87 8.44 -12.63
N PHE A 167 2.74 8.93 -12.18
CA PHE A 167 1.73 9.59 -13.00
C PHE A 167 1.47 10.98 -12.44
N GLY A 168 1.56 11.98 -13.29
CA GLY A 168 1.38 13.36 -12.87
C GLY A 168 1.77 14.36 -13.96
N PRO A 169 1.42 15.64 -13.77
CA PRO A 169 1.89 16.70 -14.66
C PRO A 169 3.43 16.73 -14.67
N PRO A 170 4.05 17.27 -15.74
CA PRO A 170 5.48 17.54 -15.72
C PRO A 170 5.84 18.36 -14.48
N LEU A 171 6.90 17.96 -13.78
CA LEU A 171 7.54 18.84 -12.80
C LEU A 171 8.15 19.98 -13.62
N GLY A 172 7.62 21.19 -13.44
CA GLY A 172 8.07 22.39 -14.14
C GLY A 172 9.44 22.87 -13.68
#